data_AF-A0A2T4TYP4-F1
#
_entry.id   AF-A0A2T4TYP4-F1
#
_cell.length_a   1.000
_cell.length_b   1.000
_cell.length_c   1.000
_cell.angle_alpha   90.00
_cell.angle_beta   90.00
_cell.angle_gamma   90.00
#
_symmetry.space_group_name_H-M   'P 1'
#
loop_
_entity.id
_entity.type
_entity.pdbx_description
1 polymer ?
#
loop_
_entity_poly.entity_id
_entity_poly.type
_entity_poly.pdbx_seq_one_letter_code
_entity_poly.pdbx_strand_id
1 'polypeptide(L)'
;MLDIRYRIDRMKVLHALRESGPTETQAQRLDELYQARDEDGMFALLEVATLTPPARKTFEVIRQARLVGERLTELGRTIPLPHEKIQELYPQMRDIKLEYERLTTEADRAMTRV
;
A
#
# COMPACT_ATOMS: atom_id res chain seq x y z
N MET A 1 -1.44 -5.35 13.51
CA MET A 1 -0.67 -4.52 12.56
C MET A 1 -0.70 -5.20 11.20
N LEU A 2 -1.13 -4.49 10.16
CA LEU A 2 -1.18 -5.02 8.80
C LEU A 2 0.24 -5.18 8.24
N ASP A 3 0.49 -6.23 7.47
CA ASP A 3 1.76 -6.49 6.82
C ASP A 3 1.67 -6.21 5.33
N ILE A 4 2.06 -4.99 4.95
CA ILE A 4 1.97 -4.44 3.59
C ILE A 4 2.84 -5.18 2.55
N ARG A 5 3.63 -6.17 2.98
CA ARG A 5 4.28 -7.13 2.06
C ARG A 5 3.25 -8.01 1.36
N TYR A 6 2.13 -8.29 2.01
CA TYR A 6 1.07 -9.14 1.47
C TYR A 6 -0.01 -8.32 0.78
N ARG A 7 -0.43 -8.77 -0.40
CA ARG A 7 -1.50 -8.16 -1.19
C ARG A 7 -2.77 -7.91 -0.39
N ILE A 8 -3.25 -8.91 0.36
CA ILE A 8 -4.49 -8.79 1.15
C ILE A 8 -4.41 -7.62 2.14
N ASP A 9 -3.26 -7.44 2.77
CA ASP A 9 -3.07 -6.37 3.75
C ASP A 9 -2.89 -5.01 3.08
N ARG A 10 -2.18 -4.92 1.95
CA ARG A 10 -2.17 -3.69 1.14
C ARG A 10 -3.56 -3.28 0.70
N MET A 11 -4.37 -4.22 0.23
CA MET A 11 -5.74 -3.97 -0.19
C MET A 11 -6.60 -3.41 0.94
N LYS A 12 -6.46 -3.92 2.17
CA LYS A 12 -7.15 -3.32 3.33
C LYS A 12 -6.72 -1.88 3.57
N VAL A 13 -5.43 -1.57 3.44
CA VAL A 13 -4.93 -0.19 3.59
C VAL A 13 -5.48 0.70 2.48
N LEU A 14 -5.45 0.27 1.23
CA LEU A 14 -6.00 1.01 0.10
C LEU A 14 -7.50 1.26 0.29
N HIS A 15 -8.24 0.26 0.74
CA HIS A 15 -9.68 0.38 1.03
C HIS A 15 -9.95 1.40 2.13
N ALA A 16 -9.12 1.47 3.18
CA ALA A 16 -9.26 2.47 4.23
C ALA A 16 -9.09 3.93 3.74
N LEU A 17 -8.46 4.15 2.58
CA LEU A 17 -8.33 5.50 2.00
C LEU A 17 -9.65 6.05 1.43
N ARG A 18 -10.71 5.23 1.40
CA ARG A 18 -12.09 5.60 1.01
C ARG A 18 -12.56 6.89 1.68
N GLU A 19 -12.27 7.05 2.96
CA GLU A 19 -12.75 8.18 3.78
C GLU A 19 -11.80 9.38 3.74
N SER A 20 -10.75 9.33 2.91
CA SER A 20 -9.65 10.30 2.92
C SER A 20 -9.50 11.09 1.62
N GLY A 21 -10.62 11.51 1.04
CA GLY A 21 -10.65 12.41 -0.12
C GLY A 21 -11.38 11.92 -1.38
N PRO A 22 -11.49 10.60 -1.68
CA PRO A 22 -12.29 10.13 -2.81
C PRO A 22 -13.72 10.70 -2.78
N THR A 23 -14.26 11.02 -3.96
CA THR A 23 -15.69 11.33 -4.11
C THR A 23 -16.55 10.11 -3.77
N GLU A 24 -17.83 10.30 -3.48
CA GLU A 24 -18.75 9.19 -3.18
C GLU A 24 -18.75 8.11 -4.27
N THR A 25 -18.73 8.50 -5.55
CA THR A 25 -18.64 7.57 -6.67
C THR A 25 -17.32 6.80 -6.68
N GLN A 26 -16.20 7.46 -6.39
CA GLN A 26 -14.90 6.78 -6.28
C GLN A 26 -14.86 5.86 -5.06
N ALA A 27 -15.42 6.27 -3.93
CA ALA A 27 -15.51 5.46 -2.72
C ALA A 27 -16.32 4.17 -2.97
N GLN A 28 -17.46 4.28 -3.66
CA GLN A 28 -18.28 3.13 -4.04
C GLN A 28 -17.56 2.22 -5.04
N ARG A 29 -16.87 2.80 -6.03
CA ARG A 29 -16.05 2.02 -6.96
C ARG A 29 -14.90 1.30 -6.25
N LEU A 30 -14.30 1.92 -5.23
CA LEU A 30 -13.25 1.32 -4.42
C LEU A 30 -13.77 0.11 -3.62
N ASP A 31 -15.02 0.16 -3.14
CA ASP A 31 -15.67 -0.98 -2.48
C ASP A 31 -15.82 -2.17 -3.45
N GLU A 32 -16.31 -1.91 -4.67
CA GLU A 32 -16.46 -2.95 -5.70
C GLU A 32 -15.13 -3.62 -6.03
N LEU A 33 -14.07 -2.82 -6.22
CA LEU A 33 -12.73 -3.31 -6.50
C LEU A 33 -12.16 -4.13 -5.34
N TYR A 34 -12.39 -3.69 -4.10
CA TYR A 34 -11.98 -4.44 -2.92
C TYR A 34 -12.68 -5.79 -2.82
N GLN A 35 -14.00 -5.84 -3.08
CA GLN A 35 -14.77 -7.10 -3.09
C GLN A 35 -14.33 -8.04 -4.23
N ALA A 36 -14.04 -7.48 -5.41
CA ALA A 36 -13.50 -8.22 -6.56
C ALA A 36 -12.04 -8.68 -6.35
N ARG A 37 -11.42 -8.26 -5.24
CA ARG A 37 -9.99 -8.46 -4.95
C ARG A 37 -9.07 -7.85 -6.01
N ASP A 38 -9.50 -6.79 -6.68
CA ASP A 38 -8.75 -6.14 -7.76
C ASP A 38 -7.79 -5.06 -7.22
N GLU A 39 -6.59 -5.46 -6.79
CA GLU A 39 -5.57 -4.54 -6.31
C GLU A 39 -5.14 -3.52 -7.39
N ASP A 40 -5.07 -3.96 -8.65
CA ASP A 40 -4.66 -3.09 -9.77
C ASP A 40 -5.67 -1.98 -10.01
N GLY A 41 -6.96 -2.33 -10.05
CA GLY A 41 -8.04 -1.36 -10.15
C GLY A 41 -8.07 -0.39 -8.96
N MET A 42 -7.78 -0.86 -7.75
CA MET A 42 -7.70 0.02 -6.57
C MET A 42 -6.58 1.06 -6.71
N PHE A 43 -5.40 0.65 -7.17
CA PHE A 43 -4.29 1.57 -7.43
C PHE A 43 -4.64 2.59 -8.50
N ALA A 44 -5.17 2.14 -9.65
CA ALA A 44 -5.54 3.02 -10.75
C ALA A 44 -6.59 4.06 -10.35
N LEU A 45 -7.58 3.67 -9.54
CA LEU A 45 -8.60 4.57 -9.04
C LEU A 45 -8.03 5.62 -8.07
N LEU A 46 -7.18 5.19 -7.13
CA LEU A 46 -6.61 6.06 -6.09
C LEU A 46 -5.51 6.98 -6.63
N GLU A 47 -4.84 6.62 -7.72
CA GLU A 47 -3.83 7.45 -8.38
C GLU A 47 -4.41 8.78 -8.85
N VAL A 48 -5.62 8.74 -9.40
CA VAL A 48 -6.37 9.90 -9.92
C VAL A 48 -7.32 10.53 -8.88
N ALA A 49 -7.45 9.94 -7.68
CA ALA A 49 -8.30 10.47 -6.62
C ALA A 49 -7.62 11.65 -5.91
N THR A 50 -8.44 12.64 -5.51
CA THR A 50 -7.98 13.76 -4.69
C THR A 50 -7.86 13.32 -3.23
N LEU A 51 -6.72 12.72 -2.87
CA LEU A 51 -6.44 12.28 -1.51
C LEU A 51 -6.00 13.45 -0.61
N THR A 52 -6.33 13.37 0.67
CA THR A 52 -5.72 14.26 1.67
C THR A 52 -4.20 14.06 1.71
N PRO A 53 -3.39 15.07 2.12
CA PRO A 53 -1.94 14.92 2.14
C PRO A 53 -1.43 13.71 2.95
N PRO A 54 -1.99 13.37 4.14
CA PRO A 54 -1.63 12.15 4.85
C PRO A 54 -1.99 10.88 4.08
N ALA A 55 -3.19 10.81 3.49
CA ALA A 55 -3.62 9.67 2.70
C ALA A 55 -2.79 9.47 1.43
N ARG A 56 -2.35 10.56 0.78
CA ARG A 56 -1.44 10.51 -0.35
C ARG A 56 -0.09 9.90 0.05
N LYS A 57 0.46 10.26 1.21
CA LYS A 57 1.70 9.65 1.73
C LYS A 57 1.53 8.16 1.97
N THR A 58 0.43 7.75 2.61
CA THR A 58 0.11 6.34 2.81
C THR A 58 -0.01 5.60 1.48
N PHE A 59 -0.72 6.16 0.51
CA PHE A 59 -0.83 5.59 -0.84
C PHE A 59 0.53 5.37 -1.50
N GLU A 60 1.42 6.36 -1.45
CA GLU A 60 2.78 6.23 -2.01
C GLU A 60 3.60 5.14 -1.33
N VAL A 61 3.53 5.02 -0.01
CA VAL A 61 4.23 3.96 0.74
C VAL A 61 3.72 2.58 0.34
N ILE A 62 2.40 2.42 0.20
CA ILE A 62 1.79 1.17 -0.25
C ILE A 62 2.15 0.85 -1.71
N ARG A 63 2.26 1.86 -2.57
CA ARG A 63 2.76 1.73 -3.95
C ARG A 63 4.20 1.22 -3.98
N GLN A 64 5.09 1.78 -3.15
CA GLN A 64 6.46 1.29 -3.04
C GLN A 64 6.51 -0.16 -2.52
N ALA A 65 5.71 -0.50 -1.51
CA ALA A 65 5.62 -1.86 -0.98
C ALA A 65 5.24 -2.88 -2.07
N ARG A 66 4.28 -2.51 -2.92
CA ARG A 66 3.87 -3.32 -4.07
C ARG A 66 5.04 -3.53 -5.05
N LEU A 67 5.70 -2.46 -5.48
CA LEU A 67 6.80 -2.54 -6.46
C LEU A 67 7.95 -3.43 -5.98
N VAL A 68 8.36 -3.29 -4.72
CA VAL A 68 9.40 -4.15 -4.14
C VAL A 68 8.91 -5.61 -4.04
N GLY A 69 7.64 -5.82 -3.67
CA GLY A 69 7.05 -7.16 -3.63
C GLY A 69 6.95 -7.85 -4.99
N GLU A 70 6.57 -7.12 -6.03
CA GLU A 70 6.57 -7.59 -7.42
C GLU A 70 7.98 -7.95 -7.87
N ARG A 71 8.96 -7.08 -7.57
CA ARG A 71 10.36 -7.34 -7.91
C ARG A 71 10.92 -8.57 -7.21
N LEU A 72 10.62 -8.76 -5.93
CA LEU A 72 10.97 -9.98 -5.19
C LEU A 72 10.34 -11.23 -5.82
N THR A 73 9.09 -11.12 -6.27
CA THR A 73 8.38 -12.22 -6.94
C THR A 73 9.01 -12.58 -8.28
N GLU A 74 9.40 -11.57 -9.08
CA GLU A 74 10.12 -11.78 -10.35
C GLU A 74 11.46 -12.49 -10.13
N LEU A 75 12.27 -11.99 -9.19
CA LEU A 75 13.57 -12.57 -8.86
C LEU A 75 13.43 -14.01 -8.33
N GLY A 76 12.39 -14.27 -7.52
CA GLY A 76 12.07 -15.60 -7.00
C GLY A 76 11.72 -16.64 -8.08
N ARG A 77 11.34 -16.20 -9.28
CA ARG A 77 11.05 -17.08 -10.44
C ARG A 77 12.29 -17.32 -11.32
N THR A 78 13.40 -16.63 -11.07
CA THR A 78 14.63 -16.74 -11.86
C THR A 78 15.50 -17.91 -11.35
N ILE A 79 16.08 -18.69 -12.27
CA ILE A 79 16.96 -19.82 -11.95
C ILE A 79 18.29 -19.67 -12.74
N PRO A 80 19.47 -19.68 -12.08
CA PRO A 80 19.66 -19.82 -10.62
C PRO A 80 19.14 -18.60 -9.85
N LEU A 81 18.79 -18.82 -8.58
CA LEU A 81 18.20 -17.77 -7.74
C LEU A 81 19.22 -16.64 -7.50
N PRO A 82 18.91 -15.38 -7.86
CA PRO A 82 19.85 -14.27 -7.74
C PRO A 82 19.85 -13.72 -6.30
N HIS A 83 20.49 -14.46 -5.38
CA HIS A 83 20.50 -14.16 -3.94
C HIS A 83 20.95 -12.74 -3.60
N GLU A 84 21.99 -12.22 -4.26
CA GLU A 84 22.50 -10.86 -4.03
C GLU A 84 21.43 -9.80 -4.31
N LYS A 85 20.77 -9.89 -5.47
CA LYS A 85 19.69 -8.97 -5.86
C LYS A 85 18.49 -9.05 -4.93
N ILE A 86 18.17 -10.25 -4.42
CA ILE A 86 17.09 -10.43 -3.45
C ILE A 86 17.49 -9.79 -2.10
N GLN A 87 18.76 -9.93 -1.69
CA GLN A 87 19.25 -9.35 -0.44
C GLN A 87 19.20 -7.83 -0.43
N GLU A 88 19.47 -7.17 -1.57
CA GLU A 88 19.39 -5.72 -1.73
C GLU A 88 17.97 -5.14 -1.54
N LEU A 89 16.93 -5.96 -1.69
CA LEU A 89 15.54 -5.54 -1.55
C LEU A 89 15.01 -5.62 -0.11
N TYR A 90 15.64 -6.42 0.76
CA TYR A 90 15.20 -6.54 2.16
C TYR A 90 15.31 -5.21 2.95
N PRO A 91 16.39 -4.42 2.84
CA PRO A 91 16.47 -3.10 3.48
C PRO A 91 15.34 -2.18 3.01
N GLN A 92 15.07 -2.14 1.70
CA GLN A 92 14.00 -1.31 1.14
C GLN A 92 12.64 -1.70 1.72
N MET A 93 12.33 -3.00 1.79
CA MET A 93 11.08 -3.46 2.39
C MET A 93 10.97 -3.14 3.88
N ARG A 94 12.09 -3.18 4.61
CA ARG A 94 12.15 -2.79 6.02
C ARG A 94 11.84 -1.31 6.19
N ASP A 95 12.45 -0.45 5.38
CA ASP A 95 12.25 1.01 5.46
C ASP A 95 10.82 1.40 5.11
N ILE A 96 10.24 0.79 4.07
CA ILE A 96 8.83 0.98 3.69
C ILE A 96 7.90 0.59 4.85
N LYS A 97 8.17 -0.55 5.52
CA LYS A 97 7.39 -0.99 6.67
C LYS A 97 7.47 0.01 7.82
N LEU A 98 8.66 0.50 8.16
CA LEU A 98 8.86 1.48 9.24
C LEU A 98 8.14 2.79 8.94
N GLU A 99 8.19 3.26 7.69
CA GLU A 99 7.48 4.47 7.29
C GLU A 99 5.96 4.30 7.39
N TYR A 100 5.43 3.15 6.98
CA TYR A 100 4.00 2.83 7.15
C TYR A 100 3.59 2.79 8.63
N GLU A 101 4.39 2.17 9.50
CA GLU A 101 4.16 2.15 10.94
C GLU A 101 4.18 3.56 11.55
N ARG A 102 5.08 4.43 11.08
CA ARG A 102 5.13 5.83 11.48
C ARG A 102 3.85 6.58 11.09
N LEU A 103 3.42 6.46 9.84
CA LEU A 103 2.21 7.13 9.34
C LEU A 103 0.94 6.67 10.06
N THR A 104 0.82 5.37 10.34
CA THR A 104 -0.33 4.82 11.10
C THR A 104 -0.32 5.29 12.55
N THR A 105 0.84 5.28 13.21
CA THR A 105 0.97 5.78 14.59
C THR A 105 0.69 7.28 14.70
N GLU A 106 1.14 8.09 13.73
CA GLU A 106 0.86 9.53 13.68
C GLU A 106 -0.64 9.82 13.49
N ALA A 107 -1.31 9.06 12.62
CA ALA A 107 -2.76 9.16 12.42
C ALA A 107 -3.55 8.82 13.70
N ASP A 108 -3.19 7.72 14.38
CA ASP A 108 -3.84 7.30 15.63
C ASP A 108 -3.69 8.35 16.76
N ARG A 109 -2.50 8.98 16.84
CA ARG A 109 -2.23 10.04 17.82
C ARG A 109 -3.00 11.33 17.54
N ALA A 110 -3.21 11.65 16.26
CA ALA A 110 -4.00 12.82 15.87
C ALA A 110 -5.48 12.66 16.23
N MET A 111 -6.03 11.44 16.08
CA MET A 111 -7.43 11.14 16.43
C MET A 111 -7.69 11.13 17.94
N THR A 112 -6.71 10.74 18.76
CA THR A 112 -6.87 10.69 20.24
C THR A 112 -6.78 12.08 20.92
N ARG A 113 -6.39 13.13 20.19
CA ARG A 113 -6.23 14.50 20.74
C ARG A 113 -7.43 15.42 20.46
N VAL A 114 -8.54 14.90 19.94
CA VAL A 114 -9.78 15.62 19.67
C VAL A 114 -10.82 15.31 20.73
#